data_AF-A0AAV6N486-F1
#
_entry.id   AF-A0AAV6N486-F1
#
_cell.length_a   1.000
_cell.length_b   1.000
_cell.length_c   1.000
_cell.angle_alpha   90.00
_cell.angle_beta   90.00
_cell.angle_gamma   90.00
#
_symmetry.space_group_name_H-M   'P 1'
#
loop_
_entity.id
_entity.type
_entity.pdbx_description
1 polymer ?
#
loop_
_entity_poly.entity_id
_entity_poly.type
_entity_poly.pdbx_seq_one_letter_code
_entity_poly.pdbx_strand_id
1 'polypeptide(L)'
;MYEPFTDNEFDRQAADRALIFNFAWVYDPIVYGDYPKEMQAILGSQLPRFSKAEKKVVKGSLDYIYVNHYTTLYTKDCLHSICSDDANRPIKGFLDTTGYRDGVSIGDPTGVDRFFVVPRGLEKIINYIKERYPDNPIYVTENGYSAPSSDGNNVEDMVNDTKRVNYHKNYLASLAKAMR
;
A
#
# COMPACT_ATOMS: atom_id res chain seq x y z
N MET A 1 1.69 -0.70 -2.84
CA MET A 1 0.87 -0.37 -4.02
C MET A 1 -0.36 -1.27 -4.04
N TYR A 2 -1.39 -0.91 -4.81
CA TYR A 2 -2.55 -1.77 -5.09
C TYR A 2 -2.73 -1.95 -6.59
N GLU A 3 -3.18 -3.12 -7.02
CA GLU A 3 -3.57 -3.40 -8.41
C GLU A 3 -5.10 -3.57 -8.47
N PRO A 4 -5.76 -3.21 -9.58
CA PRO A 4 -7.19 -3.46 -9.72
C PRO A 4 -7.46 -4.97 -9.85
N PHE A 5 -8.55 -5.45 -9.25
CA PHE A 5 -8.94 -6.86 -9.33
C PHE A 5 -9.28 -7.25 -10.78
N THR A 6 -10.10 -6.46 -11.48
CA THR A 6 -10.32 -6.57 -12.92
C THR A 6 -9.95 -5.30 -13.67
N ASP A 7 -9.93 -5.33 -15.01
CA ASP A 7 -9.68 -4.15 -15.83
C ASP A 7 -10.91 -3.24 -15.99
N ASN A 8 -11.91 -3.35 -15.11
CA ASN A 8 -13.02 -2.41 -15.09
C ASN A 8 -12.60 -1.10 -14.41
N GLU A 9 -13.34 -0.02 -14.68
CA GLU A 9 -13.00 1.29 -14.15
C GLU A 9 -13.21 1.41 -12.64
N PHE A 10 -14.22 0.74 -12.08
CA PHE A 10 -14.49 0.76 -10.65
C PHE A 10 -13.34 0.14 -9.84
N ASP A 11 -12.77 -0.99 -10.28
CA ASP A 11 -11.63 -1.64 -9.63
C ASP A 11 -10.35 -0.80 -9.76
N ARG A 12 -10.16 -0.08 -10.88
CA ARG A 12 -9.07 0.91 -11.01
C ARG A 12 -9.23 2.03 -9.99
N GLN A 13 -10.41 2.63 -9.90
CA GLN A 13 -10.71 3.65 -8.89
C GLN A 13 -10.59 3.10 -7.47
N ALA A 14 -10.88 1.81 -7.25
CA ALA A 14 -10.71 1.16 -5.96
C ALA A 14 -9.22 1.01 -5.59
N ALA A 15 -8.34 0.69 -6.54
CA ALA A 15 -6.90 0.64 -6.29
C ALA A 15 -6.34 2.02 -5.88
N ASP A 16 -6.76 3.09 -6.54
CA ASP A 16 -6.40 4.47 -6.15
C ASP A 16 -6.94 4.82 -4.76
N ARG A 17 -8.19 4.48 -4.51
CA ARG A 17 -8.84 4.70 -3.21
C ARG A 17 -8.16 3.89 -2.09
N ALA A 18 -7.66 2.70 -2.36
CA ALA A 18 -6.89 1.94 -1.39
C ALA A 18 -5.59 2.67 -1.00
N LEU A 19 -4.90 3.32 -1.95
CA LEU A 19 -3.76 4.19 -1.63
C LEU A 19 -4.17 5.40 -0.79
N ILE A 20 -5.33 5.99 -1.08
CA ILE A 20 -5.85 7.11 -0.31
C ILE A 20 -6.07 6.70 1.15
N PHE A 21 -6.74 5.57 1.38
CA PHE A 21 -7.09 5.11 2.72
C PHE A 21 -5.93 4.44 3.48
N ASN A 22 -4.83 4.07 2.83
CA ASN A 22 -3.68 3.43 3.51
C ASN A 22 -2.43 4.32 3.56
N PHE A 23 -2.33 5.33 2.69
CA PHE A 23 -1.14 6.18 2.59
C PHE A 23 -1.51 7.67 2.67
N ALA A 24 -2.35 8.16 1.75
CA ALA A 24 -2.64 9.59 1.67
C ALA A 24 -3.41 10.12 2.90
N TRP A 25 -4.17 9.26 3.60
CA TRP A 25 -4.86 9.63 4.84
C TRP A 25 -3.91 10.30 5.84
N VAL A 26 -2.69 9.78 6.00
CA VAL A 26 -1.70 10.35 6.94
C VAL A 26 -0.97 11.53 6.33
N TYR A 27 -0.55 11.42 5.07
CA TYR A 27 0.35 12.40 4.46
C TYR A 27 -0.35 13.65 3.92
N ASP A 28 -1.58 13.56 3.39
CA ASP A 28 -2.32 14.73 2.90
C ASP A 28 -2.55 15.80 3.98
N PRO A 29 -2.99 15.46 5.21
CA PRO A 29 -3.10 16.46 6.27
C PRO A 29 -1.79 17.19 6.54
N ILE A 30 -0.67 16.47 6.50
CA ILE A 30 0.64 17.02 6.81
C ILE A 30 1.19 17.87 5.66
N VAL A 31 0.98 17.47 4.41
CA VAL A 31 1.51 18.23 3.26
C VAL A 31 0.55 19.35 2.84
N TYR A 32 -0.75 19.07 2.78
CA TYR A 32 -1.74 20.01 2.23
C TYR A 32 -2.60 20.69 3.29
N GLY A 33 -2.67 20.15 4.50
CA GLY A 33 -3.43 20.74 5.62
C GLY A 33 -4.88 20.24 5.72
N ASP A 34 -5.26 19.18 5.02
CA ASP A 34 -6.55 18.53 5.18
C ASP A 34 -6.53 17.08 4.71
N TYR A 35 -7.56 16.30 5.03
CA TYR A 35 -7.71 14.93 4.53
C TYR A 35 -7.91 14.87 3.01
N PRO A 36 -7.62 13.74 2.35
CA PRO A 36 -7.92 13.54 0.93
C PRO A 36 -9.40 13.79 0.61
N LYS A 37 -9.70 14.43 -0.52
CA LYS A 37 -11.08 14.82 -0.89
C LYS A 37 -12.01 13.61 -1.03
N GLU A 38 -11.49 12.52 -1.58
CA GLU A 38 -12.19 11.26 -1.79
C GLU A 38 -12.58 10.64 -0.43
N MET A 39 -11.66 10.69 0.54
CA MET A 39 -11.94 10.23 1.91
C MET A 39 -12.99 11.11 2.59
N GLN A 40 -12.93 12.44 2.43
CA GLN A 40 -13.96 13.35 2.94
C GLN A 40 -15.33 13.06 2.33
N ALA A 41 -15.40 12.77 1.02
CA ALA A 41 -16.65 12.45 0.33
C ALA A 41 -17.27 11.13 0.84
N ILE A 42 -16.44 10.12 1.12
CA ILE A 42 -16.90 8.80 1.57
C ILE A 42 -17.31 8.81 3.05
N LEU A 43 -16.51 9.43 3.91
CA LEU A 43 -16.71 9.39 5.35
C LEU A 43 -17.66 10.48 5.85
N GLY A 44 -17.78 11.59 5.13
CA GLY A 44 -18.69 12.69 5.46
C GLY A 44 -18.48 13.19 6.88
N SER A 45 -19.56 13.17 7.69
CA SER A 45 -19.54 13.62 9.09
C SER A 45 -18.83 12.67 10.04
N GLN A 46 -18.52 11.42 9.64
CA GLN A 46 -17.75 10.48 10.46
C GLN A 46 -16.26 10.81 10.49
N LEU A 47 -15.78 11.61 9.54
CA LEU A 47 -14.40 12.10 9.53
C LEU A 47 -14.33 13.43 10.29
N PRO A 48 -13.56 13.52 11.39
CA PRO A 48 -13.33 14.78 12.08
C PRO A 48 -12.75 15.83 11.12
N ARG A 49 -12.99 17.10 11.41
CA ARG A 49 -12.45 18.21 10.61
C ARG A 49 -11.38 18.94 11.40
N PHE A 50 -10.24 19.21 10.78
CA PHE A 50 -9.24 20.06 11.38
C PHE A 50 -9.75 21.50 11.50
N SER A 51 -9.67 22.05 12.70
CA SER A 51 -9.81 23.48 12.96
C SER A 51 -8.68 24.26 12.28
N LYS A 52 -8.86 25.59 12.12
CA LYS A 52 -7.81 26.45 11.57
C LYS A 52 -6.50 26.39 12.37
N ALA A 53 -6.59 26.21 13.68
CA ALA A 53 -5.42 26.12 14.56
C ALA A 53 -4.68 24.79 14.33
N GLU A 54 -5.39 23.66 14.27
CA GLU A 54 -4.77 22.35 14.01
C GLU A 54 -4.13 22.29 12.62
N LYS A 55 -4.79 22.83 11.59
CA LYS A 55 -4.21 22.92 10.24
C LYS A 55 -2.88 23.66 10.23
N LYS A 56 -2.73 24.70 11.05
CA LYS A 56 -1.48 25.47 11.17
C LYS A 56 -0.35 24.67 11.85
N VAL A 57 -0.70 23.72 12.72
CA VAL A 57 0.27 22.86 13.41
C VAL A 57 0.70 21.69 12.54
N VAL A 58 -0.26 21.04 11.87
CA VAL A 58 -0.02 19.82 11.10
C VAL A 58 0.57 20.11 9.73
N LYS A 59 0.13 21.18 9.04
CA LYS A 59 0.60 21.47 7.69
C LYS A 59 2.07 21.90 7.71
N GLY A 60 2.90 21.20 6.95
CA GLY A 60 4.34 21.43 6.83
C GLY A 60 5.16 20.82 7.97
N SER A 61 4.57 19.97 8.82
CA SER A 61 5.28 19.36 9.96
C SER A 61 6.07 18.08 9.57
N LEU A 62 6.47 17.94 8.30
CA LEU A 62 7.16 16.78 7.77
C LEU A 62 8.43 17.18 7.02
N ASP A 63 9.55 16.60 7.42
CA ASP A 63 10.82 16.73 6.70
C ASP A 63 10.98 15.64 5.63
N TYR A 64 10.51 14.41 5.90
CA TYR A 64 10.71 13.23 5.06
C TYR A 64 9.48 12.33 5.02
N ILE A 65 9.23 11.69 3.88
CA ILE A 65 8.22 10.63 3.76
C ILE A 65 8.87 9.27 4.03
N TYR A 66 8.33 8.53 4.98
CA TYR A 66 8.78 7.18 5.34
C TYR A 66 7.84 6.12 4.76
N VAL A 67 8.41 5.09 4.14
CA VAL A 67 7.67 4.05 3.44
C VAL A 67 8.07 2.69 3.96
N ASN A 68 7.11 1.99 4.55
CA ASN A 68 7.20 0.57 4.85
C ASN A 68 6.48 -0.19 3.73
N HIS A 69 7.21 -0.93 2.90
CA HIS A 69 6.61 -1.62 1.77
C HIS A 69 7.06 -3.07 1.69
N TYR A 70 6.10 -3.98 1.85
CA TYR A 70 6.32 -5.42 1.86
C TYR A 70 5.67 -6.14 0.68
N THR A 71 4.51 -5.68 0.23
CA THR A 71 3.63 -6.43 -0.67
C THR A 71 2.78 -5.51 -1.55
N THR A 72 2.04 -6.09 -2.49
CA THR A 72 0.98 -5.46 -3.26
C THR A 72 -0.19 -6.44 -3.34
N LEU A 73 -1.41 -5.93 -3.30
CA LEU A 73 -2.65 -6.72 -3.34
C LEU A 73 -3.53 -6.26 -4.49
N TYR A 74 -4.39 -7.15 -4.99
CA TYR A 74 -5.51 -6.77 -5.82
C TYR A 74 -6.58 -6.06 -4.99
N THR A 75 -7.32 -5.17 -5.63
CA THR A 75 -8.39 -4.38 -5.00
C THR A 75 -9.65 -4.43 -5.82
N LYS A 76 -10.77 -4.75 -5.16
CA LYS A 76 -12.10 -4.78 -5.77
C LYS A 76 -12.94 -3.63 -5.23
N ASP A 77 -13.68 -2.97 -6.11
CA ASP A 77 -14.66 -1.97 -5.72
C ASP A 77 -15.81 -2.59 -4.92
N CYS A 78 -16.27 -1.91 -3.87
CA CYS A 78 -17.47 -2.29 -3.12
C CYS A 78 -18.49 -1.16 -2.99
N LEU A 79 -18.29 -0.05 -3.71
CA LEU A 79 -19.29 1.03 -3.81
C LEU A 79 -20.37 0.69 -4.84
N HIS A 80 -19.97 0.06 -5.94
CA HIS A 80 -20.82 -0.24 -7.11
C HIS A 80 -20.92 -1.74 -7.39
N SER A 81 -20.29 -2.58 -6.56
CA SER A 81 -20.26 -4.03 -6.73
C SER A 81 -20.60 -4.76 -5.42
N ILE A 82 -21.08 -5.99 -5.55
CA ILE A 82 -21.36 -6.86 -4.41
C ILE A 82 -20.04 -7.34 -3.79
N CYS A 83 -19.90 -7.10 -2.49
CA CYS A 83 -18.79 -7.53 -1.65
C CYS A 83 -19.29 -8.18 -0.37
N SER A 84 -18.39 -8.83 0.37
CA SER A 84 -18.69 -9.32 1.71
C SER A 84 -18.91 -8.16 2.69
N ASP A 85 -19.68 -8.40 3.75
CA ASP A 85 -19.99 -7.41 4.78
C ASP A 85 -18.72 -6.86 5.49
N ASP A 86 -17.65 -7.65 5.53
CA ASP A 86 -16.36 -7.25 6.14
C ASP A 86 -15.52 -6.32 5.26
N ALA A 87 -15.70 -6.37 3.95
CA ALA A 87 -15.04 -5.47 2.99
C ALA A 87 -15.84 -4.17 2.80
N ASN A 88 -17.16 -4.22 2.97
CA ASN A 88 -18.07 -3.10 2.76
C ASN A 88 -18.13 -2.13 3.95
N ARG A 89 -16.99 -1.52 4.33
CA ARG A 89 -16.93 -0.56 5.45
C ARG A 89 -16.39 0.81 5.03
N PRO A 90 -16.99 1.93 5.49
CA PRO A 90 -16.54 3.28 5.14
C PRO A 90 -15.08 3.55 5.49
N ILE A 91 -14.63 3.07 6.66
CA ILE A 91 -13.25 3.26 7.15
C ILE A 91 -12.19 2.57 6.27
N LYS A 92 -12.61 1.58 5.47
CA LYS A 92 -11.75 0.91 4.48
C LYS A 92 -11.87 1.55 3.09
N GLY A 93 -12.76 2.54 2.93
CA GLY A 93 -13.06 3.15 1.64
C GLY A 93 -13.98 2.29 0.77
N PHE A 94 -14.79 1.38 1.33
CA PHE A 94 -15.70 0.54 0.54
C PHE A 94 -14.97 -0.19 -0.61
N LEU A 95 -13.99 -1.00 -0.25
CA LEU A 95 -13.18 -1.82 -1.16
C LEU A 95 -12.75 -3.10 -0.44
N ASP A 96 -12.48 -4.13 -1.22
CA ASP A 96 -11.87 -5.37 -0.74
C ASP A 96 -10.45 -5.53 -1.28
N THR A 97 -9.60 -6.25 -0.54
CA THR A 97 -8.22 -6.53 -0.98
C THR A 97 -7.91 -8.01 -0.89
N THR A 98 -7.28 -8.56 -1.92
CA THR A 98 -6.92 -9.97 -1.99
C THR A 98 -5.56 -10.18 -2.65
N GLY A 99 -4.86 -11.23 -2.22
CA GLY A 99 -3.63 -11.67 -2.87
C GLY A 99 -3.87 -12.52 -4.12
N TYR A 100 -5.12 -12.93 -4.37
CA TYR A 100 -5.46 -13.92 -5.38
C TYR A 100 -6.50 -13.38 -6.38
N ARG A 101 -6.34 -13.74 -7.64
CA ARG A 101 -7.29 -13.52 -8.72
C ARG A 101 -7.45 -14.81 -9.52
N ASP A 102 -8.68 -15.30 -9.61
CA ASP A 102 -9.01 -16.55 -10.31
C ASP A 102 -8.15 -17.75 -9.85
N GLY A 103 -7.88 -17.82 -8.54
CA GLY A 103 -7.06 -18.86 -7.93
C GLY A 103 -5.55 -18.66 -8.07
N VAL A 104 -5.09 -17.62 -8.76
CA VAL A 104 -3.67 -17.31 -8.98
C VAL A 104 -3.23 -16.18 -8.05
N SER A 105 -2.14 -16.37 -7.31
CA SER A 105 -1.58 -15.31 -6.46
C SER A 105 -0.89 -14.22 -7.28
N ILE A 106 -0.90 -12.99 -6.78
CA ILE A 106 -0.29 -11.81 -7.42
C ILE A 106 1.26 -11.89 -7.51
N GLY A 107 1.84 -12.73 -6.66
CA GLY A 107 3.25 -13.08 -6.55
C GLY A 107 3.43 -14.28 -5.61
N ASP A 108 4.67 -14.67 -5.35
CA ASP A 108 4.96 -15.81 -4.48
C ASP A 108 4.51 -15.52 -3.04
N PRO A 109 3.75 -16.42 -2.37
CA PRO A 109 3.40 -16.26 -0.97
C PRO A 109 4.64 -16.25 -0.06
N THR A 110 4.51 -15.57 1.08
CA THR A 110 5.52 -15.59 2.15
C THR A 110 4.96 -16.30 3.38
N GLY A 111 5.73 -16.38 4.47
CA GLY A 111 5.25 -16.89 5.76
C GLY A 111 4.21 -16.02 6.47
N VAL A 112 3.76 -14.93 5.86
CA VAL A 112 2.67 -14.09 6.35
C VAL A 112 1.54 -14.09 5.31
N ASP A 113 0.34 -14.51 5.71
CA ASP A 113 -0.80 -14.83 4.83
C ASP A 113 -1.21 -13.74 3.82
N ARG A 114 -0.88 -12.47 4.07
CA ARG A 114 -1.20 -11.34 3.17
C ARG A 114 0.00 -10.75 2.45
N PHE A 115 1.20 -11.29 2.65
CA PHE A 115 2.42 -10.79 2.03
C PHE A 115 2.84 -11.70 0.88
N PHE A 116 3.00 -11.07 -0.28
CA PHE A 116 3.38 -11.69 -1.53
C PHE A 116 4.61 -10.97 -2.08
N VAL A 117 5.47 -11.69 -2.79
CA VAL A 117 6.66 -11.13 -3.43
C VAL A 117 6.26 -10.37 -4.70
N VAL A 118 6.11 -9.05 -4.58
CA VAL A 118 5.68 -8.16 -5.68
C VAL A 118 6.59 -6.92 -5.79
N PRO A 119 7.84 -7.08 -6.27
CA PRO A 119 8.85 -6.01 -6.29
C PRO A 119 8.40 -4.78 -7.11
N ARG A 120 7.70 -5.00 -8.24
CA ARG A 120 7.12 -3.93 -9.07
C ARG A 120 6.20 -2.98 -8.29
N GLY A 121 5.61 -3.45 -7.20
CA GLY A 121 4.79 -2.63 -6.31
C GLY A 121 5.58 -1.54 -5.61
N LEU A 122 6.85 -1.79 -5.27
CA LEU A 122 7.73 -0.80 -4.65
C LEU A 122 8.04 0.33 -5.63
N GLU A 123 8.32 -0.01 -6.89
CA GLU A 123 8.56 0.99 -7.93
C GLU A 123 7.34 1.91 -8.11
N LYS A 124 6.14 1.32 -8.24
CA LYS A 124 4.89 2.06 -8.41
C LYS A 124 4.56 2.98 -7.23
N ILE A 125 4.73 2.51 -5.98
CA ILE A 125 4.43 3.37 -4.82
C ILE A 125 5.41 4.54 -4.71
N ILE A 126 6.69 4.34 -5.03
CA ILE A 126 7.67 5.44 -5.03
C ILE A 126 7.31 6.48 -6.11
N ASN A 127 6.92 6.04 -7.30
CA ASN A 127 6.45 6.96 -8.35
C ASN A 127 5.19 7.72 -7.92
N TYR A 128 4.20 7.04 -7.34
CA TYR A 128 3.01 7.68 -6.79
C TYR A 128 3.34 8.76 -5.76
N ILE A 129 4.28 8.47 -4.83
CA ILE A 129 4.70 9.42 -3.80
C ILE A 129 5.41 10.62 -4.43
N LYS A 130 6.28 10.42 -5.43
CA LYS A 130 6.95 11.50 -6.16
C LYS A 130 5.96 12.40 -6.90
N GLU A 131 4.95 11.83 -7.52
CA GLU A 131 3.92 12.58 -8.24
C GLU A 131 3.03 13.38 -7.28
N ARG A 132 2.64 12.78 -6.16
CA ARG A 132 1.78 13.42 -5.18
C ARG A 132 2.54 14.45 -4.34
N TYR A 133 3.71 14.10 -3.82
CA TYR A 133 4.47 14.91 -2.86
C TYR A 133 5.88 15.24 -3.43
N PRO A 134 5.97 16.05 -4.49
CA PRO A 134 7.20 16.24 -5.27
C PRO A 134 8.36 16.85 -4.48
N ASP A 135 8.07 17.63 -3.43
CA ASP A 135 9.07 18.37 -2.65
C ASP A 135 9.59 17.59 -1.42
N ASN A 136 9.09 16.37 -1.19
CA ASN A 136 9.41 15.60 0.01
C ASN A 136 10.37 14.44 -0.29
N PRO A 137 11.57 14.39 0.33
CA PRO A 137 12.46 13.24 0.18
C PRO A 137 11.84 11.98 0.78
N ILE A 138 12.12 10.83 0.16
CA ILE A 138 11.49 9.54 0.48
C ILE A 138 12.54 8.60 1.05
N TYR A 139 12.23 7.93 2.16
CA TYR A 139 13.01 6.86 2.74
C TYR A 139 12.18 5.58 2.80
N VAL A 140 12.72 4.49 2.25
CA VAL A 140 12.18 3.14 2.50
C VAL A 140 12.73 2.67 3.84
N THR A 141 11.89 2.72 4.88
CA THR A 141 12.29 2.38 6.25
C THR A 141 12.13 0.91 6.57
N GLU A 142 11.21 0.22 5.88
CA GLU A 142 11.04 -1.22 6.04
C GLU A 142 10.76 -1.94 4.73
N ASN A 143 11.42 -3.08 4.57
CA ASN A 143 11.21 -4.06 3.51
C ASN A 143 11.76 -5.40 3.99
N GLY A 144 11.02 -6.50 3.84
CA GLY A 144 11.43 -7.77 4.41
C GLY A 144 10.64 -8.97 3.90
N TYR A 145 11.22 -10.15 4.13
CA TYR A 145 10.68 -11.44 3.73
C TYR A 145 10.58 -12.36 4.96
N SER A 146 9.41 -12.94 5.16
CA SER A 146 9.19 -14.02 6.12
C SER A 146 9.17 -15.35 5.37
N ALA A 147 9.99 -16.31 5.77
CA ALA A 147 9.95 -17.64 5.18
C ALA A 147 8.70 -18.40 5.69
N PRO A 148 7.97 -19.10 4.81
CA PRO A 148 6.94 -20.05 5.23
C PRO A 148 7.48 -21.07 6.25
N SER A 149 6.63 -21.50 7.19
CA SER A 149 7.00 -22.50 8.20
C SER A 149 7.38 -23.87 7.61
N SER A 150 7.05 -24.11 6.34
CA SER A 150 7.45 -25.30 5.58
C SER A 150 8.87 -25.24 5.00
N ASP A 151 9.53 -24.07 5.02
CA ASP A 151 10.86 -23.88 4.43
C ASP A 151 11.97 -24.26 5.42
N GLY A 152 12.22 -25.58 5.54
CA GLY A 152 13.38 -26.12 6.25
C GLY A 152 13.22 -26.17 7.77
N ASN A 153 13.49 -27.33 8.36
CA ASN A 153 13.41 -27.54 9.82
C ASN A 153 14.80 -27.61 10.48
N ASN A 154 15.86 -27.47 9.70
CA ASN A 154 17.24 -27.60 10.17
C ASN A 154 18.02 -26.30 9.91
N VAL A 155 19.11 -26.10 10.67
CA VAL A 155 19.90 -24.86 10.63
C VAL A 155 20.53 -24.60 9.25
N GLU A 156 20.95 -25.65 8.54
CA GLU A 156 21.58 -25.53 7.21
C GLU A 156 20.60 -24.97 6.19
N ASP A 157 19.34 -25.43 6.22
CA ASP A 157 18.25 -24.90 5.38
C ASP A 157 17.92 -23.44 5.74
N MET A 158 17.87 -23.13 7.04
CA MET A 158 17.54 -21.78 7.53
C MET A 158 18.61 -20.74 7.17
N VAL A 159 19.89 -21.13 7.15
CA VAL A 159 21.00 -20.24 6.76
C VAL A 159 21.05 -20.08 5.24
N ASN A 160 20.60 -21.07 4.47
CA ASN A 160 20.56 -21.02 3.00
C ASN A 160 19.25 -20.37 2.47
N ASP A 161 18.99 -19.15 2.91
CA ASP A 161 17.74 -18.41 2.72
C ASP A 161 17.61 -17.70 1.36
N THR A 162 17.87 -18.44 0.28
CA THR A 162 17.90 -17.92 -1.09
C THR A 162 16.66 -17.13 -1.51
N LYS A 163 15.47 -17.49 -0.99
CA LYS A 163 14.22 -16.73 -1.23
C LYS A 163 14.28 -15.32 -0.68
N ARG A 164 14.80 -15.12 0.55
CA ARG A 164 14.99 -13.79 1.15
C ARG A 164 16.04 -12.98 0.40
N VAL A 165 17.15 -13.63 0.02
CA VAL A 165 18.19 -12.99 -0.81
C VAL A 165 17.60 -12.48 -2.13
N ASN A 166 16.83 -13.32 -2.83
CA ASN A 166 16.20 -12.96 -4.09
C ASN A 166 15.12 -11.89 -3.92
N TYR A 167 14.35 -11.94 -2.83
CA TYR A 167 13.39 -10.89 -2.47
C TYR A 167 14.07 -9.52 -2.42
N HIS A 168 15.13 -9.39 -1.62
CA HIS A 168 15.82 -8.10 -1.49
C HIS A 168 16.49 -7.66 -2.79
N LYS A 169 17.12 -8.56 -3.54
CA LYS A 169 17.69 -8.23 -4.87
C LYS A 169 16.63 -7.64 -5.80
N ASN A 170 15.45 -8.26 -5.87
CA ASN A 170 14.38 -7.84 -6.77
C ASN A 170 13.74 -6.51 -6.31
N TYR A 171 13.50 -6.32 -5.01
CA TYR A 171 12.94 -5.07 -4.49
C TYR A 171 13.92 -3.90 -4.63
N LEU A 172 15.22 -4.11 -4.35
CA LEU A 172 16.25 -3.10 -4.58
C LEU A 172 16.38 -2.72 -6.06
N ALA A 173 16.25 -3.70 -6.97
CA ALA A 173 16.23 -3.41 -8.41
C ALA A 173 15.02 -2.56 -8.82
N SER A 174 13.82 -2.84 -8.28
CA SER A 174 12.63 -2.01 -8.51
C SER A 174 12.76 -0.61 -7.89
N LEU A 175 13.36 -0.49 -6.71
CA LEU A 175 13.67 0.81 -6.13
C LEU A 175 14.62 1.61 -7.01
N ALA A 176 15.69 0.98 -7.50
CA ALA A 176 16.65 1.61 -8.39
C ALA A 176 16.04 2.08 -9.71
N LYS A 177 15.00 1.41 -10.23
CA LYS A 177 14.22 1.89 -11.38
C LYS A 177 13.45 3.15 -11.06
N ALA A 178 12.76 3.20 -9.93
CA ALA A 178 12.01 4.39 -9.50
C ALA A 178 12.91 5.59 -9.20
N MET A 179 14.19 5.40 -8.93
CA MET A 179 15.16 6.48 -8.70
C MET A 179 15.70 7.12 -9.97
N ARG A 180 15.63 6.43 -11.12
CA ARG A 180 16.10 6.92 -12.42
C ARG A 180 15.04 7.77 -13.10
#